data_AF-B5B285-F1
#
_entry.id   AF-B5B285-F1
#
_cell.length_a   1.000
_cell.length_b   1.000
_cell.length_c   1.000
_cell.angle_alpha   90.00
_cell.angle_beta   90.00
_cell.angle_gamma   90.00
#
_symmetry.space_group_name_H-M   'P 1'
#
loop_
_entity.id
_entity.type
_entity.pdbx_description
1 polymer ?
#
loop_
_entity_poly.entity_id
_entity_poly.type
_entity_poly.pdbx_seq_one_letter_code
_entity_poly.pdbx_strand_id
1 'polypeptide(L)'
;AVLAVFEDISVNEQLYIVVFGECLFNDAVTVVLYSMFNFVAEMPLVEPEDVFLGVARFFVVGLGGMGFGILFGFVAAFTTRFTSKVREIEPLFIFMYSYLAYLVAELFAISSIMAIVCCALTMKYYVEENVSQRSCTTIRHLVKMLGSISETLIFFFLGVVTITTEHEWNWGYILFTLLFAFLWRGLGVLVLTQIINPFRTISFNLKDQFGLAYGGLRGARANRKLT
;
A
#
# COMPACT_ATOMS: atom_id res chain seq x y z
N ALA A 1 -2.89 -1.41 16.90
CA ALA A 1 -3.33 -1.12 18.28
C ALA A 1 -4.32 0.04 18.37
N VAL A 2 -4.14 1.13 17.61
CA VAL A 2 -5.08 2.26 17.57
C VAL A 2 -6.39 1.90 16.84
N LEU A 3 -6.33 1.08 15.80
CA LEU A 3 -7.49 0.65 15.01
C LEU A 3 -8.55 -0.12 15.82
N ALA A 4 -8.15 -1.03 16.72
CA ALA A 4 -9.08 -1.76 17.59
C ALA A 4 -9.72 -0.86 18.67
N VAL A 5 -8.98 0.13 19.16
CA VAL A 5 -9.51 1.14 20.09
C VAL A 5 -10.43 2.12 19.35
N PHE A 6 -10.20 2.37 18.06
CA PHE A 6 -11.08 3.20 17.23
C PHE A 6 -12.39 2.46 16.86
N GLU A 7 -12.37 1.14 16.73
CA GLU A 7 -13.55 0.30 16.48
C GLU A 7 -14.45 0.20 17.74
N ASP A 8 -13.86 0.14 18.94
CA ASP A 8 -14.58 0.19 20.24
C ASP A 8 -15.19 1.57 20.55
N ILE A 9 -14.74 2.67 19.90
CA ILE A 9 -15.18 4.05 20.16
C ILE A 9 -16.19 4.56 19.10
N SER A 10 -16.75 3.70 18.25
CA SER A 10 -17.64 4.12 17.14
C SER A 10 -16.98 5.16 16.22
N VAL A 11 -15.71 4.95 15.87
CA VAL A 11 -15.05 5.87 14.94
C VAL A 11 -15.57 5.63 13.53
N ASN A 12 -16.13 6.70 12.97
CA ASN A 12 -16.66 6.85 11.63
C ASN A 12 -15.96 5.92 10.61
N GLU A 13 -16.67 4.93 10.08
CA GLU A 13 -16.16 3.95 9.08
C GLU A 13 -15.47 4.63 7.89
N GLN A 14 -15.88 5.86 7.57
CA GLN A 14 -15.27 6.68 6.53
C GLN A 14 -13.82 7.06 6.84
N LEU A 15 -13.43 7.20 8.11
CA LEU A 15 -12.05 7.48 8.51
C LEU A 15 -11.19 6.23 8.32
N TYR A 16 -11.70 5.05 8.69
CA TYR A 16 -11.01 3.79 8.50
C TYR A 16 -10.66 3.54 7.03
N ILE A 17 -11.64 3.72 6.14
CA ILE A 17 -11.46 3.51 4.69
C ILE A 17 -10.41 4.49 4.12
N VAL A 18 -10.42 5.75 4.56
CA VAL A 18 -9.46 6.78 4.11
C VAL A 18 -8.04 6.43 4.55
N VAL A 19 -7.83 6.12 5.84
CA VAL A 19 -6.50 5.76 6.36
C VAL A 19 -5.96 4.51 5.70
N PHE A 20 -6.82 3.51 5.48
CA PHE A 20 -6.42 2.29 4.79
C PHE A 20 -5.98 2.57 3.34
N GLY A 21 -6.75 3.38 2.61
CA GLY A 21 -6.41 3.79 1.24
C GLY A 21 -5.12 4.59 1.18
N GLU A 22 -4.94 5.56 2.09
CA GLU A 22 -3.72 6.37 2.20
C GLU A 22 -2.49 5.50 2.45
N CYS A 23 -2.54 4.59 3.43
CA CYS A 23 -1.42 3.68 3.73
C CYS A 23 -1.06 2.80 2.52
N LEU A 24 -2.06 2.23 1.85
CA LEU A 24 -1.84 1.36 0.69
C LEU A 24 -1.18 2.12 -0.48
N PHE A 25 -1.67 3.32 -0.79
CA PHE A 25 -1.09 4.15 -1.84
C PHE A 25 0.30 4.67 -1.44
N ASN A 26 0.49 5.05 -0.18
CA ASN A 26 1.78 5.53 0.32
C ASN A 26 2.89 4.48 0.17
N ASP A 27 2.61 3.21 0.51
CA ASP A 27 3.58 2.13 0.32
C ASP A 27 3.95 1.95 -1.16
N ALA A 28 2.96 1.96 -2.05
CA ALA A 28 3.20 1.83 -3.49
C ALA A 28 4.00 3.00 -4.05
N VAL A 29 3.67 4.24 -3.68
CA VAL A 29 4.40 5.45 -4.10
C VAL A 29 5.82 5.49 -3.55
N THR A 30 6.02 5.08 -2.30
CA THR A 30 7.34 5.07 -1.65
C THR A 30 8.31 4.17 -2.41
N VAL A 31 7.86 3.01 -2.89
CA VAL A 31 8.73 2.13 -3.67
C VAL A 31 9.06 2.71 -5.05
N VAL A 32 8.12 3.40 -5.70
CA VAL A 32 8.40 4.12 -6.97
C VAL A 32 9.42 5.22 -6.75
N LEU A 33 9.26 6.01 -5.69
CA LEU A 33 10.23 7.04 -5.31
C LEU A 33 11.60 6.44 -4.99
N TYR A 34 11.65 5.32 -4.26
CA TYR A 34 12.90 4.64 -3.93
C TYR A 34 13.64 4.16 -5.19
N SER A 35 12.92 3.54 -6.13
CA SER A 35 13.50 3.14 -7.42
C SER A 35 14.01 4.34 -8.23
N MET A 36 13.28 5.46 -8.22
CA MET A 36 13.73 6.70 -8.85
C MET A 36 15.00 7.26 -8.19
N PHE A 37 15.05 7.29 -6.86
CA PHE A 37 16.22 7.77 -6.12
C PHE A 37 17.44 6.89 -6.34
N ASN A 38 17.28 5.56 -6.36
CA ASN A 38 18.39 4.66 -6.69
C ASN A 38 18.91 4.90 -8.11
N PHE A 39 18.01 5.10 -9.07
CA PHE A 39 18.42 5.41 -10.45
C PHE A 39 19.20 6.74 -10.55
N VAL A 40 18.78 7.78 -9.82
CA VAL A 40 19.50 9.05 -9.78
C VAL A 40 20.82 8.94 -9.00
N ALA A 41 20.85 8.13 -7.93
CA ALA A 41 22.06 7.93 -7.12
C ALA A 41 23.17 7.17 -7.86
N GLU A 42 22.81 6.35 -8.85
CA GLU A 42 23.77 5.68 -9.73
C GLU A 42 24.37 6.61 -10.80
N MET A 43 23.81 7.81 -11.01
CA MET A 43 24.32 8.76 -11.99
C MET A 43 25.58 9.49 -11.48
N PRO A 44 26.64 9.60 -12.32
CA PRO A 44 27.91 10.21 -11.91
C PRO A 44 27.86 11.75 -11.83
N LEU A 45 26.95 12.40 -12.57
CA LEU A 45 26.72 13.84 -12.53
C LEU A 45 25.21 14.04 -12.65
N VAL A 46 24.64 14.88 -11.77
CA VAL A 46 23.21 15.22 -11.79
C VAL A 46 23.09 16.65 -12.30
N GLU A 47 22.64 16.79 -13.54
CA GLU A 47 22.32 18.10 -14.12
C GLU A 47 20.86 18.48 -13.77
N PRO A 48 20.50 19.78 -13.76
CA PRO A 48 19.13 20.20 -13.45
C PRO A 48 18.09 19.64 -14.44
N GLU A 49 18.51 19.27 -15.65
CA GLU A 49 17.68 18.56 -16.63
C GLU A 49 17.34 17.12 -16.21
N ASP A 50 18.26 16.41 -15.55
CA ASP A 50 18.03 15.06 -15.03
C ASP A 50 16.99 15.04 -13.91
N VAL A 51 16.92 16.12 -13.13
CA VAL A 51 15.89 16.28 -12.08
C VAL A 51 14.50 16.37 -12.72
N PHE A 52 14.36 17.15 -13.80
CA PHE A 52 13.08 17.25 -14.52
C PHE A 52 12.71 15.91 -15.17
N LEU A 53 13.69 15.22 -15.75
CA LEU A 53 13.51 13.89 -16.32
C LEU A 53 13.11 12.85 -15.25
N GLY A 54 13.69 12.93 -14.06
CA GLY A 54 13.34 12.08 -12.92
C GLY A 54 11.88 12.27 -12.48
N VAL A 55 11.42 13.52 -12.40
CA VAL A 55 10.01 13.82 -12.12
C VAL A 55 9.09 13.30 -13.22
N ALA A 56 9.44 13.49 -14.49
CA ALA A 56 8.67 12.95 -15.61
C ALA A 56 8.61 11.41 -15.56
N ARG A 57 9.75 10.75 -15.27
CA ARG A 57 9.84 9.31 -15.11
C ARG A 57 8.98 8.80 -13.96
N PHE A 58 8.92 9.52 -12.84
CA PHE A 58 8.05 9.17 -11.72
C PHE A 58 6.58 9.07 -12.16
N PHE A 59 6.08 10.05 -12.91
CA PHE A 59 4.71 10.01 -13.44
C PHE A 59 4.51 8.89 -14.45
N VAL A 60 5.45 8.67 -15.37
CA VAL A 60 5.34 7.61 -16.40
C VAL A 60 5.36 6.22 -15.75
N VAL A 61 6.27 5.97 -14.83
CA VAL A 61 6.42 4.68 -14.13
C VAL A 61 5.26 4.43 -13.15
N GLY A 62 4.80 5.48 -12.45
CA GLY A 62 3.67 5.40 -11.53
C GLY A 62 2.32 5.22 -12.23
N LEU A 63 1.99 6.11 -13.17
CA LEU A 63 0.74 6.05 -13.93
C LEU A 63 0.72 4.87 -14.90
N GLY A 64 1.87 4.52 -15.48
CA GLY A 64 2.01 3.30 -16.27
C GLY A 64 1.64 2.07 -15.45
N GLY A 65 2.15 1.96 -14.22
CA GLY A 65 1.85 0.84 -13.33
C GLY A 65 0.36 0.77 -13.02
N MET A 66 -0.24 1.91 -12.71
CA MET A 66 -1.69 2.02 -12.50
C MET A 66 -2.49 1.56 -13.73
N GLY A 67 -2.14 2.04 -14.92
CA GLY A 67 -2.81 1.69 -16.17
C GLY A 67 -2.72 0.19 -16.48
N PHE A 68 -1.53 -0.40 -16.38
CA PHE A 68 -1.34 -1.84 -16.57
C PHE A 68 -2.10 -2.67 -15.54
N GLY A 69 -2.08 -2.26 -14.26
CA GLY A 69 -2.83 -2.94 -13.21
C GLY A 69 -4.33 -2.97 -13.48
N ILE A 70 -4.91 -1.83 -13.90
CA ILE A 70 -6.33 -1.73 -14.26
C ILE A 70 -6.66 -2.63 -15.47
N LEU A 71 -5.81 -2.61 -16.50
CA LEU A 71 -5.99 -3.45 -17.69
C LEU A 71 -6.06 -4.93 -17.32
N PHE A 72 -5.09 -5.44 -16.55
CA PHE A 72 -5.05 -6.83 -16.13
C PHE A 72 -6.21 -7.19 -15.20
N GLY A 73 -6.65 -6.28 -14.34
CA GLY A 73 -7.83 -6.50 -13.50
C GLY A 73 -9.13 -6.63 -14.29
N PHE A 74 -9.29 -5.85 -15.37
CA PHE A 74 -10.42 -6.02 -16.29
C PHE A 74 -10.35 -7.35 -17.06
N VAL A 75 -9.17 -7.76 -17.52
CA VAL A 75 -8.97 -9.06 -18.19
C VAL A 75 -9.29 -10.22 -17.22
N ALA A 76 -8.89 -10.09 -15.96
CA ALA A 76 -9.22 -11.06 -14.92
C ALA A 76 -10.74 -11.12 -14.67
N ALA A 77 -11.41 -9.97 -14.52
CA ALA A 77 -12.87 -9.91 -14.35
C ALA A 77 -13.63 -10.51 -15.54
N PHE A 78 -13.18 -10.22 -16.76
CA PHE A 78 -13.75 -10.80 -17.97
C PHE A 78 -13.57 -12.32 -17.99
N THR A 79 -12.37 -12.82 -17.70
CA THR A 79 -12.07 -14.27 -17.68
C THR A 79 -12.91 -15.02 -16.63
N THR A 80 -13.06 -14.45 -15.44
CA THR A 80 -13.86 -15.06 -14.36
C THR A 80 -15.33 -15.20 -14.75
N ARG A 81 -15.88 -14.28 -15.55
CA ARG A 81 -17.25 -14.38 -16.07
C ARG A 81 -17.48 -15.61 -16.96
N PHE A 82 -16.48 -16.06 -17.72
CA PHE A 82 -16.61 -17.26 -18.58
C PHE A 82 -16.33 -18.58 -17.84
N THR A 83 -15.76 -18.51 -16.64
CA THR A 83 -15.28 -19.68 -15.89
C THR A 83 -16.30 -20.18 -14.84
N SER A 84 -17.59 -19.87 -15.01
CA SER A 84 -18.63 -20.19 -14.01
C SER A 84 -18.85 -21.69 -13.77
N LYS A 85 -18.32 -22.57 -14.62
CA LYS A 85 -18.50 -24.03 -14.53
C LYS A 85 -17.52 -24.72 -13.56
N VAL A 86 -16.41 -24.10 -13.17
CA VAL A 86 -15.40 -24.71 -12.28
C VAL A 86 -14.99 -23.76 -11.16
N ARG A 87 -15.85 -23.66 -10.14
CA ARG A 87 -15.73 -22.67 -9.05
C ARG A 87 -14.50 -22.84 -8.16
N GLU A 88 -13.95 -24.05 -8.07
CA GLU A 88 -12.76 -24.35 -7.27
C GLU A 88 -11.48 -23.68 -7.80
N ILE A 89 -11.44 -23.30 -9.09
CA ILE A 89 -10.27 -22.69 -9.74
C ILE A 89 -10.33 -21.15 -9.70
N GLU A 90 -11.49 -20.56 -9.38
CA GLU A 90 -11.68 -19.09 -9.32
C GLU A 90 -10.63 -18.37 -8.44
N PRO A 91 -10.29 -18.86 -7.22
CA PRO A 91 -9.25 -18.23 -6.40
C PRO A 91 -7.87 -18.22 -7.08
N LEU A 92 -7.55 -19.30 -7.81
CA LEU A 92 -6.25 -19.46 -8.46
C LEU A 92 -6.06 -18.46 -9.59
N PHE A 93 -7.11 -18.15 -10.36
CA PHE A 93 -7.04 -17.12 -11.41
C PHE A 93 -6.74 -15.72 -10.85
N ILE A 94 -7.29 -15.37 -9.69
CA ILE A 94 -7.05 -14.06 -9.07
C ILE A 94 -5.58 -13.91 -8.68
N PHE A 95 -4.98 -14.93 -8.06
CA PHE A 95 -3.56 -14.92 -7.74
C PHE A 95 -2.68 -14.93 -9.01
N MET A 96 -3.05 -15.74 -10.00
CA MET A 96 -2.31 -15.83 -11.26
C MET A 96 -2.29 -14.50 -12.01
N TYR A 97 -3.43 -13.84 -12.18
CA TYR A 97 -3.50 -12.54 -12.87
C TYR A 97 -2.85 -11.41 -12.07
N SER A 98 -2.93 -11.44 -10.73
CA SER A 98 -2.20 -10.50 -9.88
C SER A 98 -0.69 -10.62 -10.10
N TYR A 99 -0.17 -11.86 -10.12
CA TYR A 99 1.25 -12.11 -10.33
C TYR A 99 1.68 -11.85 -11.79
N LEU A 100 0.83 -12.13 -12.77
CA LEU A 100 1.08 -11.80 -14.16
C LEU A 100 1.20 -10.28 -14.36
N ALA A 101 0.31 -9.49 -13.75
CA ALA A 101 0.39 -8.03 -13.78
C ALA A 101 1.71 -7.51 -13.20
N TYR A 102 2.19 -8.13 -12.11
CA TYR A 102 3.50 -7.84 -11.53
C TYR A 102 4.64 -8.14 -12.50
N LEU A 103 4.69 -9.35 -13.07
CA LEU A 103 5.76 -9.77 -13.99
C LEU A 103 5.80 -8.91 -15.26
N VAL A 104 4.63 -8.61 -15.83
CA VAL A 104 4.53 -7.80 -17.04
C VAL A 104 4.97 -6.36 -16.77
N ALA A 105 4.59 -5.79 -15.62
CA ALA A 105 5.07 -4.47 -15.24
C ALA A 105 6.59 -4.43 -15.03
N GLU A 106 7.17 -5.49 -14.46
CA GLU A 106 8.63 -5.64 -14.32
C GLU A 106 9.32 -5.71 -15.70
N LEU A 107 8.75 -6.45 -16.66
CA LEU A 107 9.27 -6.56 -18.03
C LEU A 107 9.29 -5.21 -18.77
N PHE A 108 8.31 -4.36 -18.51
CA PHE A 108 8.25 -3.01 -19.08
C PHE A 108 9.03 -1.97 -18.28
N ALA A 109 9.74 -2.36 -17.21
CA ALA A 109 10.45 -1.45 -16.30
C ALA A 109 9.55 -0.35 -15.70
N ILE A 110 8.29 -0.69 -15.44
CA ILE A 110 7.26 0.16 -14.83
C ILE A 110 7.06 -0.30 -13.38
N SER A 111 6.35 0.47 -12.55
CA SER A 111 6.07 0.08 -11.16
C SER A 111 5.24 -1.21 -11.07
N SER A 112 5.91 -2.32 -10.76
CA SER A 112 5.28 -3.62 -10.57
C SER A 112 4.42 -3.69 -9.32
N ILE A 113 4.80 -2.97 -8.26
CA ILE A 113 4.00 -2.85 -7.02
C ILE A 113 2.73 -2.02 -7.27
N MET A 114 2.82 -0.91 -7.99
CA MET A 114 1.63 -0.12 -8.33
C MET A 114 0.69 -0.92 -9.24
N ALA A 115 1.24 -1.70 -10.17
CA ALA A 115 0.48 -2.57 -11.06
C ALA A 115 -0.28 -3.66 -10.31
N ILE A 116 0.37 -4.41 -9.41
CA ILE A 116 -0.30 -5.46 -8.64
C ILE A 116 -1.36 -4.88 -7.68
N VAL A 117 -1.11 -3.72 -7.07
CA VAL A 117 -2.09 -3.03 -6.20
C VAL A 117 -3.31 -2.58 -7.01
N CYS A 118 -3.12 -1.94 -8.15
CA CYS A 118 -4.24 -1.50 -9.00
C CYS A 118 -5.02 -2.68 -9.60
N CYS A 119 -4.32 -3.77 -9.94
CA CYS A 119 -4.93 -5.03 -10.37
C CYS A 119 -5.80 -5.63 -9.24
N ALA A 120 -5.28 -5.70 -8.02
CA ALA A 120 -6.02 -6.20 -6.86
C ALA A 120 -7.24 -5.32 -6.52
N LEU A 121 -7.11 -3.99 -6.60
CA LEU A 121 -8.21 -3.05 -6.36
C LEU A 121 -9.34 -3.21 -7.39
N THR A 122 -8.99 -3.32 -8.68
CA THR A 122 -9.99 -3.54 -9.75
C THR A 122 -10.63 -4.92 -9.65
N MET A 123 -9.86 -5.96 -9.35
CA MET A 123 -10.42 -7.30 -9.11
C MET A 123 -11.35 -7.31 -7.89
N LYS A 124 -11.03 -6.63 -6.80
CA LYS A 124 -11.94 -6.52 -5.65
C LYS A 124 -13.31 -5.97 -6.06
N TYR A 125 -13.37 -4.94 -6.91
CA TYR A 125 -14.63 -4.34 -7.32
C TYR A 125 -15.41 -5.18 -8.35
N TYR A 126 -14.72 -5.74 -9.35
CA TYR A 126 -15.39 -6.41 -10.49
C TYR A 126 -15.47 -7.93 -10.36
N VAL A 127 -14.55 -8.57 -9.65
CA VAL A 127 -14.52 -10.04 -9.50
C VAL A 127 -15.39 -10.48 -8.31
N GLU A 128 -15.48 -9.68 -7.24
CA GLU A 128 -16.32 -10.02 -6.07
C GLU A 128 -17.80 -10.19 -6.44
N GLU A 129 -18.31 -9.41 -7.41
CA GLU A 129 -19.67 -9.54 -7.96
C GLU A 129 -19.86 -10.75 -8.90
N ASN A 130 -18.79 -11.22 -9.55
CA ASN A 130 -18.85 -12.33 -10.50
C ASN A 130 -18.61 -13.70 -9.86
N VAL A 131 -18.06 -13.74 -8.64
CA VAL A 131 -17.58 -14.95 -7.96
C VAL A 131 -18.56 -15.40 -6.89
N SER A 132 -18.64 -16.72 -6.64
CA SER A 132 -19.53 -17.25 -5.60
C SER A 132 -19.10 -16.85 -4.18
N GLN A 133 -20.06 -16.71 -3.26
CA GLN A 133 -19.76 -16.34 -1.86
C GLN A 133 -18.75 -17.30 -1.19
N ARG A 134 -18.81 -18.60 -1.53
CA ARG A 134 -17.86 -19.61 -1.01
C ARG A 134 -16.43 -19.33 -1.49
N SER A 135 -16.25 -19.09 -2.78
CA SER A 135 -14.95 -18.73 -3.36
C SER A 135 -14.42 -17.42 -2.76
N CYS A 136 -15.27 -16.39 -2.58
CA CYS A 136 -14.89 -15.13 -1.95
C CYS A 136 -14.40 -15.33 -0.50
N THR A 137 -15.09 -16.15 0.29
CA THR A 137 -14.62 -16.49 1.65
C THR A 137 -13.26 -17.19 1.63
N THR A 138 -13.07 -18.15 0.72
CA THR A 138 -11.78 -18.85 0.57
C THR A 138 -10.65 -17.89 0.20
N ILE A 139 -10.87 -17.00 -0.78
CA ILE A 139 -9.89 -15.99 -1.19
C ILE A 139 -9.53 -15.08 0.00
N ARG A 140 -10.54 -14.59 0.73
CA ARG A 140 -10.34 -13.73 1.90
C ARG A 140 -9.52 -14.43 2.99
N HIS A 141 -9.83 -15.70 3.28
CA HIS A 141 -9.06 -16.49 4.24
C HIS A 141 -7.61 -16.71 3.77
N LEU A 142 -7.40 -17.07 2.50
CA LEU A 142 -6.06 -17.27 1.94
C LEU A 142 -5.22 -15.98 1.97
N VAL A 143 -5.77 -14.85 1.52
CA VAL A 143 -5.07 -13.56 1.57
C VAL A 143 -4.76 -13.16 3.01
N LYS A 144 -5.68 -13.39 3.96
CA LYS A 144 -5.44 -13.12 5.39
C LYS A 144 -4.33 -14.01 5.97
N MET A 145 -4.31 -15.29 5.61
CA MET A 145 -3.27 -16.23 6.03
C MET A 145 -1.90 -15.86 5.43
N LEU A 146 -1.83 -15.59 4.12
CA LEU A 146 -0.60 -15.16 3.44
C LEU A 146 -0.08 -13.83 3.98
N GLY A 147 -0.99 -12.89 4.27
CA GLY A 147 -0.66 -11.64 4.95
C GLY A 147 0.01 -11.90 6.30
N SER A 148 -0.60 -12.72 7.16
CA SER A 148 -0.04 -13.06 8.48
C SER A 148 1.32 -13.77 8.41
N ILE A 149 1.54 -14.61 7.39
CA ILE A 149 2.82 -15.28 7.16
C ILE A 149 3.88 -14.26 6.72
N SER A 150 3.58 -13.46 5.69
CA SER A 150 4.49 -12.42 5.17
C SER A 150 4.88 -11.43 6.27
N GLU A 151 3.89 -11.05 7.06
CA GLU A 151 4.02 -10.21 8.23
C GLU A 151 5.01 -10.83 9.25
N THR A 152 4.88 -12.12 9.57
CA THR A 152 5.82 -12.82 10.48
C THR A 152 7.23 -12.87 9.90
N LEU A 153 7.37 -13.12 8.60
CA LEU A 153 8.65 -13.18 7.91
C LEU A 153 9.38 -11.83 7.91
N ILE A 154 8.68 -10.71 7.68
CA ILE A 154 9.27 -9.37 7.72
C ILE A 154 9.89 -9.09 9.09
N PHE A 155 9.19 -9.41 10.18
CA PHE A 155 9.73 -9.23 11.53
C PHE A 155 10.88 -10.18 11.85
N PHE A 156 10.80 -11.42 11.38
CA PHE A 156 11.90 -12.36 11.52
C PHE A 156 13.16 -11.82 10.82
N PHE A 157 13.06 -11.38 9.56
CA PHE A 157 14.18 -10.82 8.81
C PHE A 157 14.72 -9.53 9.44
N LEU A 158 13.86 -8.63 9.90
CA LEU A 158 14.28 -7.43 10.61
C LEU A 158 15.05 -7.77 11.90
N GLY A 159 14.60 -8.79 12.64
CA GLY A 159 15.30 -9.30 13.82
C GLY A 159 16.68 -9.90 13.48
N VAL A 160 16.78 -10.68 12.41
CA VAL A 160 18.06 -11.25 11.95
C VAL A 160 19.03 -10.15 11.54
N VAL A 161 18.60 -9.20 10.70
CA VAL A 161 19.44 -8.07 10.25
C VAL A 161 19.96 -7.27 11.45
N THR A 162 19.11 -7.03 12.46
CA THR A 162 19.51 -6.31 13.68
C THR A 162 20.65 -7.01 14.45
N ILE A 163 20.76 -8.34 14.36
CA ILE A 163 21.79 -9.11 15.06
C ILE A 163 23.06 -9.26 14.21
N THR A 164 22.92 -9.41 12.89
CA THR A 164 24.03 -9.76 12.00
C THR A 164 24.83 -8.57 11.48
N THR A 165 24.23 -7.38 11.39
CA THR A 165 24.95 -6.19 10.90
C THR A 165 25.66 -5.47 12.05
N GLU A 166 26.89 -5.01 11.84
CA GLU A 166 27.56 -4.12 12.79
C GLU A 166 26.83 -2.76 12.78
N HIS A 167 26.27 -2.38 13.93
CA HIS A 167 25.52 -1.14 14.06
C HIS A 167 26.44 -0.04 14.59
N GLU A 168 26.74 0.97 13.77
CA GLU A 168 27.32 2.21 14.27
C GLU A 168 26.29 2.96 15.12
N TRP A 169 26.45 2.89 16.43
CA TRP A 169 25.50 3.48 17.36
C TRP A 169 25.68 5.00 17.46
N ASN A 170 24.85 5.76 16.74
CA ASN A 170 24.81 7.21 16.82
C ASN A 170 23.46 7.72 17.35
N TRP A 171 23.42 8.03 18.65
CA TRP A 171 22.24 8.59 19.32
C TRP A 171 21.73 9.89 18.67
N GLY A 172 22.64 10.71 18.15
CA GLY A 172 22.28 11.96 17.48
C GLY A 172 21.50 11.71 16.20
N TYR A 173 21.95 10.77 15.37
CA TYR A 173 21.25 10.37 14.15
C TYR A 173 19.88 9.75 14.45
N ILE A 174 19.79 8.87 15.45
CA ILE A 174 18.53 8.24 15.85
C ILE A 174 17.52 9.29 16.34
N LEU A 175 17.95 10.22 17.20
CA LEU A 175 17.06 11.26 17.73
C LEU A 175 16.60 12.21 16.62
N PHE A 176 17.50 12.59 15.72
CA PHE A 176 17.18 13.48 14.61
C PHE A 176 16.18 12.83 13.65
N THR A 177 16.42 11.58 13.23
CA THR A 177 15.49 10.84 12.35
C THR A 177 14.13 10.64 12.99
N LEU A 178 14.08 10.33 14.29
CA LEU A 178 12.81 10.21 15.03
C LEU A 178 12.06 11.54 15.07
N LEU A 179 12.73 12.64 15.40
CA LEU A 179 12.11 13.97 15.43
C LEU A 179 11.58 14.40 14.06
N PHE A 180 12.35 14.21 12.99
CA PHE A 180 11.90 14.49 11.62
C PHE A 180 10.71 13.63 11.21
N ALA A 181 10.70 12.35 11.57
CA ALA A 181 9.57 11.46 11.31
C ALA A 181 8.29 11.95 12.00
N PHE A 182 8.38 12.40 13.26
CA PHE A 182 7.23 12.97 13.97
C PHE A 182 6.75 14.29 13.36
N LEU A 183 7.67 15.21 13.04
CA LEU A 183 7.34 16.52 12.47
C LEU A 183 6.73 16.39 11.08
N TRP A 184 7.36 15.63 10.17
CA TRP A 184 6.89 15.46 8.81
C TRP A 184 5.53 14.77 8.77
N ARG A 185 5.32 13.78 9.64
CA ARG A 185 4.03 13.10 9.78
C ARG A 185 2.94 14.02 10.32
N GLY A 186 3.24 14.81 11.35
CA GLY A 186 2.31 15.78 11.91
C GLY A 186 1.92 16.85 10.89
N LEU A 187 2.91 17.42 10.20
CA LEU A 187 2.69 18.39 9.12
C LEU A 187 1.90 17.79 7.96
N GLY A 188 2.24 16.57 7.52
CA GLY A 188 1.55 15.88 6.44
C GLY A 188 0.06 15.72 6.72
N VAL A 189 -0.32 15.21 7.90
CA VAL A 189 -1.73 15.05 8.28
C VAL A 189 -2.45 16.40 8.40
N LEU A 190 -1.80 17.43 8.95
CA LEU A 190 -2.39 18.76 9.06
C LEU A 190 -2.62 19.38 7.68
N VAL A 191 -1.64 19.34 6.79
CA VAL A 191 -1.75 19.89 5.43
C VAL A 191 -2.83 19.14 4.63
N LEU A 192 -2.82 17.81 4.65
CA LEU A 192 -3.82 16.99 3.96
C LEU A 192 -5.23 17.27 4.46
N THR A 193 -5.41 17.40 5.79
CA THR A 193 -6.72 17.67 6.37
C THR A 193 -7.21 19.07 6.06
N GLN A 194 -6.34 20.09 6.00
CA GLN A 194 -6.70 21.44 5.55
C GLN A 194 -7.13 21.48 4.07
N ILE A 195 -6.46 20.72 3.20
CA ILE A 195 -6.81 20.64 1.77
C ILE A 195 -8.12 19.88 1.56
N ILE A 196 -8.39 18.84 2.35
CA ILE A 196 -9.56 17.96 2.20
C ILE A 196 -10.83 18.57 2.85
N ASN A 197 -10.68 19.33 3.93
CA ASN A 197 -11.80 19.93 4.67
C ASN A 197 -12.81 20.73 3.79
N PRO A 198 -12.40 21.54 2.80
CA PRO A 198 -13.34 22.26 1.93
C PRO A 198 -14.09 21.38 0.92
N PHE A 199 -13.59 20.18 0.60
CA PHE A 199 -14.22 19.28 -0.38
C PHE A 199 -15.15 18.22 0.25
N ARG A 200 -15.30 18.21 1.59
CA ARG A 200 -16.03 17.18 2.31
C ARG A 200 -17.22 17.73 3.10
N THR A 201 -18.32 17.00 3.09
CA THR A 201 -19.58 17.35 3.78
C THR A 201 -19.52 17.19 5.31
N ILE A 202 -18.52 16.45 5.83
CA ILE A 202 -18.28 16.26 7.27
C ILE A 202 -16.82 16.66 7.54
N SER A 203 -16.63 17.75 8.29
CA SER A 203 -15.31 18.30 8.63
C SER A 203 -14.60 17.47 9.70
N PHE A 204 -13.31 17.20 9.51
CA PHE A 204 -12.48 16.56 10.54
C PHE A 204 -12.14 17.53 11.66
N ASN A 205 -12.48 17.18 12.90
CA ASN A 205 -12.14 17.99 14.06
C ASN A 205 -10.63 17.88 14.37
N LEU A 206 -10.04 18.88 15.00
CA LEU A 206 -8.62 18.87 15.41
C LEU A 206 -8.27 17.62 16.24
N LYS A 207 -9.23 17.13 17.06
CA LYS A 207 -9.07 15.87 17.82
C LYS A 207 -8.90 14.65 16.92
N ASP A 208 -9.61 14.59 15.79
CA ASP A 208 -9.52 13.50 14.82
C ASP A 208 -8.20 13.59 14.04
N GLN A 209 -7.74 14.82 13.74
CA GLN A 209 -6.45 15.08 13.06
C GLN A 209 -5.26 14.66 13.94
N PHE A 210 -5.30 14.96 15.24
CA PHE A 210 -4.29 14.46 16.18
C PHE A 210 -4.36 12.94 16.33
N GLY A 211 -5.56 12.34 16.33
CA GLY A 211 -5.75 10.89 16.33
C GLY A 211 -5.15 10.20 15.10
N LEU A 212 -5.37 10.77 13.92
CA LEU A 212 -4.79 10.36 12.64
C LEU A 212 -3.24 10.44 12.64
N ALA A 213 -2.70 11.57 13.08
CA ALA A 213 -1.25 11.78 13.13
C ALA A 213 -0.56 10.76 14.05
N TYR A 214 -1.15 10.49 15.22
CA TYR A 214 -0.64 9.52 16.18
C TYR A 214 -0.90 8.06 15.77
N GLY A 215 -1.95 7.82 14.99
CA GLY A 215 -2.45 6.50 14.62
C GLY A 215 -1.49 5.63 13.82
N GLY A 216 -0.73 6.20 12.89
CA GLY A 216 0.20 5.39 12.07
C GLY A 216 1.66 5.39 12.51
N LEU A 217 2.00 5.96 13.68
CA LEU A 217 3.31 5.79 14.33
C LEU A 217 3.50 4.40 14.95
N ARG A 218 2.41 3.65 15.14
CA ARG A 218 2.44 2.24 15.49
C ARG A 218 1.97 1.50 14.25
N GLY A 219 2.91 0.91 13.51
CA GLY A 219 2.66 0.17 12.28
C GLY A 219 1.44 -0.75 12.36
N ALA A 220 0.90 -1.11 11.19
CA ALA A 220 -0.33 -1.86 10.98
C ALA A 220 -0.35 -3.26 11.64
N ARG A 221 -0.39 -3.31 12.99
CA ARG A 221 -0.59 -4.49 13.81
C ARG A 221 -1.33 -4.11 15.08
N ALA A 222 -2.64 -4.33 15.06
CA ALA A 222 -3.28 -5.13 16.08
C ALA A 222 -4.58 -5.64 15.47
N ASN A 223 -4.52 -6.82 14.88
CA ASN A 223 -5.69 -7.65 14.73
C ASN A 223 -5.38 -8.95 15.46
N ARG A 224 -5.80 -9.03 16.72
CA ARG A 224 -5.99 -10.29 17.45
C ARG A 224 -6.89 -10.01 18.63
N LYS A 225 -8.03 -10.73 18.65
CA LYS A 225 -9.20 -10.67 19.55
C LYS A 225 -10.22 -9.64 19.03
N LEU A 226 -11.41 -9.99 18.52
CA LEU A 226 -12.30 -11.11 18.83
C LEU A 226 -13.11 -11.58 17.60
N THR A 227 -13.56 -12.84 17.69
CA THR A 227 -14.35 -13.68 16.76
C THR A 227 -13.61 -14.37 15.62
#